data_AF-A0A349K231-F1
#
_entry.id   AF-A0A349K231-F1
#
_cell.length_a   1.000
_cell.length_b   1.000
_cell.length_c   1.000
_cell.angle_alpha   90.00
_cell.angle_beta   90.00
_cell.angle_gamma   90.00
#
_symmetry.space_group_name_H-M   'P 1'
#
loop_
_entity.id
_entity.type
_entity.pdbx_description
1 polymer ?
#
loop_
_entity_poly.entity_id
_entity_poly.type
_entity_poly.pdbx_seq_one_letter_code
_entity_poly.pdbx_strand_id
1 'polypeptide(L)'
;MIDPARDTIVAPLNRTLLFVMLLASLPLEAGQSRVWHYTDGRTFTAEYQWSSPDTLYLRGKKGREFEVPLGALSNADLEYVRGLLSRDTSRGIV
;
A
#
# COMPACT_ATOMS: atom_id res chain seq x y z
N MET A 1 -4.22 68.55 4.08
CA MET A 1 -3.24 67.47 4.30
C MET A 1 -3.96 66.17 3.94
N ILE A 2 -3.71 65.67 2.73
CA ILE A 2 -4.37 64.51 2.12
C ILE A 2 -3.24 63.55 1.72
N ASP A 3 -3.30 62.34 2.24
CA ASP A 3 -2.46 61.21 1.82
C ASP A 3 -2.81 60.78 0.39
N PRO A 4 -1.82 60.36 -0.41
CA PRO A 4 -2.01 59.08 -1.07
C PRO A 4 -0.74 58.21 -1.19
N ALA A 5 -0.86 57.01 -0.65
CA ALA A 5 -0.62 55.72 -1.31
C ALA A 5 0.59 55.58 -2.26
N ARG A 6 1.58 54.80 -1.81
CA ARG A 6 2.39 53.94 -2.69
C ARG A 6 2.51 52.54 -2.10
N ASP A 7 1.53 51.74 -2.51
CA ASP A 7 1.60 50.33 -2.89
C ASP A 7 2.97 49.65 -2.65
N THR A 8 3.08 48.91 -1.54
CA THR A 8 4.03 47.81 -1.44
C THR A 8 3.24 46.52 -1.65
N ILE A 9 3.28 46.03 -2.87
CA ILE A 9 2.87 44.69 -3.29
C ILE A 9 3.53 43.65 -2.39
N VAL A 10 2.80 43.21 -1.36
CA VAL A 10 3.12 41.99 -0.62
C VAL A 10 2.76 40.83 -1.54
N ALA A 11 3.77 40.21 -2.16
CA ALA A 11 3.55 39.00 -2.94
C ALA A 11 2.90 37.93 -2.03
N PRO A 12 1.75 37.33 -2.39
CA PRO A 12 1.20 36.24 -1.62
C PRO A 12 2.09 35.02 -1.84
N LEU A 13 2.89 34.68 -0.84
CA LEU A 13 3.70 33.46 -0.85
C LEU A 13 2.73 32.27 -0.83
N ASN A 14 2.52 31.70 -2.01
CA ASN A 14 1.80 30.48 -2.37
C ASN A 14 1.35 29.60 -1.19
N ARG A 15 0.08 29.75 -0.84
CA ARG A 15 -0.70 28.81 -0.01
C ARG A 15 -0.91 27.44 -0.69
N THR A 16 -0.40 27.27 -1.91
CA THR A 16 -0.55 26.11 -2.80
C THR A 16 0.52 25.03 -2.59
N LEU A 17 1.30 25.07 -1.52
CA LEU A 17 2.30 24.02 -1.23
C LEU A 17 1.89 23.09 -0.08
N LEU A 18 0.87 23.44 0.71
CA LEU A 18 0.36 22.59 1.79
C LEU A 18 -0.55 21.46 1.32
N PHE A 19 -1.16 21.56 0.13
CA PHE A 19 -2.05 20.53 -0.39
C PHE A 19 -1.34 19.33 -1.03
N VAL A 20 -0.07 19.47 -1.41
CA VAL A 20 0.67 18.41 -2.11
C VAL A 20 1.19 17.33 -1.15
N MET A 21 1.48 17.68 0.11
CA MET A 21 1.97 16.72 1.11
C MET A 21 0.88 15.78 1.66
N LEU A 22 -0.41 16.09 1.47
CA LEU A 22 -1.50 15.25 2.00
C LEU A 22 -1.85 14.05 1.08
N LEU A 23 -1.28 13.99 -0.13
CA LEU A 23 -1.51 12.91 -1.09
C LEU A 23 -0.56 11.71 -0.93
N ALA A 24 0.45 11.82 -0.05
CA ALA A 24 1.38 10.71 0.22
C ALA A 24 0.84 9.69 1.24
N SER A 25 -0.33 9.93 1.81
CA SER A 25 -1.04 8.97 2.67
C SER A 25 -2.10 8.22 1.87
N LEU A 26 -1.82 7.85 0.63
CA LEU A 26 -2.54 6.74 0.04
C LEU A 26 -2.10 5.52 0.86
N PRO A 27 -3.00 4.85 1.60
CA PRO A 27 -2.64 3.55 2.14
C PRO A 27 -2.23 2.73 0.91
N LEU A 28 -0.95 2.31 0.85
CA LEU A 28 -0.62 1.10 0.12
C LEU A 28 -1.69 0.11 0.56
N GLU A 29 -2.58 -0.31 -0.34
CA GLU A 29 -3.70 -1.17 0.00
C GLU A 29 -3.14 -2.49 0.53
N ALA A 30 -2.87 -2.51 1.83
CA ALA A 30 -2.91 -3.69 2.65
C ALA A 30 -4.24 -4.38 2.29
N GLY A 31 -4.11 -5.57 1.71
CA GLY A 31 -5.14 -6.14 0.84
C GLY A 31 -6.45 -6.44 1.56
N GLN A 32 -7.43 -6.99 0.85
CA GLN A 32 -8.59 -7.54 1.52
C GLN A 32 -8.16 -8.78 2.33
N SER A 33 -8.42 -8.78 3.64
CA SER A 33 -8.27 -9.97 4.49
C SER A 33 -9.03 -11.17 3.89
N ARG A 34 -8.33 -12.27 3.63
CA ARG A 34 -8.89 -13.47 2.98
C ARG A 34 -8.45 -14.77 3.66
N VAL A 35 -9.12 -15.87 3.29
CA VAL A 35 -8.71 -17.23 3.67
C VAL A 35 -7.68 -17.73 2.66
N TRP A 36 -6.57 -18.20 3.20
CA TRP A 36 -5.44 -18.82 2.53
C TRP A 36 -5.38 -20.30 2.89
N HIS A 37 -4.85 -21.11 2.00
CA HIS A 37 -4.76 -22.56 2.13
C HIS A 37 -3.31 -23.00 1.98
N TYR A 38 -2.86 -23.80 2.94
CA TYR A 38 -1.62 -24.55 2.85
C TYR A 38 -1.78 -25.77 1.94
N THR A 39 -0.67 -26.29 1.42
CA THR A 39 -0.63 -27.55 0.66
C THR A 39 -1.07 -28.76 1.48
N ASP A 40 -0.94 -28.70 2.81
CA ASP A 40 -1.38 -29.74 3.75
C ASP A 40 -2.89 -29.68 4.06
N GLY A 41 -3.63 -28.76 3.44
CA GLY A 41 -5.06 -28.57 3.62
C GLY A 41 -5.46 -27.69 4.80
N ARG A 42 -4.51 -27.22 5.62
CA ARG A 42 -4.79 -26.24 6.69
C ARG A 42 -5.12 -24.88 6.09
N THR A 43 -5.94 -24.12 6.81
CA THR A 43 -6.32 -22.77 6.40
C THR A 43 -5.93 -21.73 7.43
N PHE A 44 -5.77 -20.50 6.97
CA PHE A 44 -5.55 -19.35 7.84
C PHE A 44 -6.11 -18.07 7.21
N THR A 45 -6.49 -17.11 8.04
CA THR A 45 -7.02 -15.82 7.57
C THR A 45 -5.98 -14.74 7.75
N ALA A 46 -5.65 -14.05 6.66
CA ALA A 46 -4.69 -12.96 6.70
C ALA A 46 -4.87 -12.01 5.51
N GLU A 47 -4.31 -10.83 5.69
CA GLU A 47 -4.22 -9.75 4.73
C GLU A 47 -2.90 -9.80 3.98
N TYR A 48 -2.96 -9.59 2.66
CA TYR A 48 -1.75 -9.46 1.84
C TYR A 48 -1.08 -8.11 2.10
N GLN A 49 0.20 -8.11 2.44
CA GLN A 49 0.98 -6.88 2.56
C GLN A 49 1.86 -6.68 1.31
N TRP A 50 2.76 -7.63 1.05
CA TRP A 50 3.68 -7.63 -0.07
C TRP A 50 4.23 -9.05 -0.28
N SER A 51 4.98 -9.26 -1.36
CA SER A 51 5.64 -10.55 -1.61
C SER A 51 7.02 -10.38 -2.22
N SER A 52 7.91 -11.32 -1.87
CA SER A 52 9.17 -11.60 -2.56
C SER A 52 8.98 -12.78 -3.53
N PRO A 53 9.97 -13.07 -4.41
CA PRO A 53 9.86 -14.18 -5.35
C PRO A 53 9.50 -15.54 -4.74
N ASP A 54 9.88 -15.78 -3.48
CA ASP A 54 9.70 -17.07 -2.80
C ASP A 54 8.82 -17.00 -1.55
N THR A 55 8.46 -15.79 -1.09
CA THR A 55 7.83 -15.60 0.23
C THR A 55 6.73 -14.56 0.18
N LEU A 56 5.64 -14.87 0.88
CA LEU A 56 4.48 -14.01 1.05
C LEU A 56 4.49 -13.39 2.44
N TYR A 57 4.38 -12.06 2.52
CA TYR A 57 4.33 -11.33 3.77
C TYR A 57 2.90 -10.92 4.05
N LEU A 58 2.38 -11.41 5.18
CA LEU A 58 0.97 -11.34 5.51
C LEU A 58 0.75 -10.73 6.88
N ARG A 59 -0.40 -10.09 7.04
CA ARG A 59 -0.86 -9.56 8.32
C ARG A 59 -2.08 -10.33 8.79
N GLY A 60 -1.92 -11.05 9.90
CA GLY A 60 -2.98 -11.79 10.56
C GLY A 60 -3.90 -10.91 11.38
N LYS A 61 -4.92 -11.57 11.95
CA LYS A 61 -5.80 -10.96 12.95
C LYS A 61 -4.96 -10.42 14.11
N LYS A 62 -5.34 -9.24 14.64
CA LYS A 62 -4.61 -8.48 15.67
C LYS A 62 -3.28 -7.85 15.21
N GLY A 63 -3.08 -7.69 13.90
CA GLY A 63 -1.92 -6.99 13.34
C GLY A 63 -0.61 -7.78 13.41
N ARG A 64 -0.67 -9.09 13.73
CA ARG A 64 0.51 -9.93 13.74
C ARG A 64 1.00 -10.15 12.31
N GLU A 65 2.23 -9.76 12.03
CA GLU A 65 2.87 -10.02 10.75
C GLU A 65 3.54 -11.40 10.76
N PHE A 66 3.45 -12.11 9.64
CA PHE A 66 4.10 -13.40 9.47
C PHE A 66 4.35 -13.70 8.00
N GLU A 67 5.31 -14.60 7.79
CA GLU A 67 5.82 -14.98 6.49
C GLU A 67 5.34 -16.37 6.14
N VAL A 68 4.97 -16.57 4.88
CA VAL A 68 4.56 -17.86 4.35
C VAL A 68 5.37 -18.14 3.09
N PRO A 69 6.17 -19.22 3.05
CA PRO A 69 6.83 -19.65 1.81
C PRO A 69 5.78 -19.91 0.74
N LEU A 70 5.99 -19.42 -0.48
CA LEU A 70 5.04 -19.61 -1.57
C LEU A 70 4.82 -21.10 -1.87
N GLY A 71 5.87 -21.92 -1.78
CA GLY A 71 5.77 -23.37 -1.94
C GLY A 71 4.92 -24.09 -0.89
N ALA A 72 4.55 -23.41 0.21
CA ALA A 72 3.65 -23.96 1.22
C ALA A 72 2.17 -23.66 0.93
N LEU A 73 1.86 -22.81 -0.06
CA LEU A 73 0.49 -22.44 -0.42
C LEU A 73 -0.12 -23.39 -1.45
N SER A 74 -1.44 -23.50 -1.41
CA SER A 74 -2.20 -24.21 -2.44
C SER A 74 -1.97 -23.60 -3.82
N ASN A 75 -2.14 -24.40 -4.88
CA ASN A 75 -2.00 -23.92 -6.25
C ASN A 75 -2.95 -22.74 -6.57
N ALA A 76 -4.16 -22.75 -6.01
CA ALA A 76 -5.11 -21.66 -6.19
C ALA A 76 -4.62 -20.34 -5.56
N ASP A 77 -4.00 -20.42 -4.38
CA ASP A 77 -3.45 -19.24 -3.71
C ASP A 77 -2.14 -18.77 -4.36
N LEU A 78 -1.32 -19.69 -4.90
CA LEU A 78 -0.17 -19.35 -5.72
C LEU A 78 -0.56 -18.56 -6.98
N GLU A 79 -1.58 -19.01 -7.70
CA GLU A 79 -2.11 -18.31 -8.88
C GLU A 79 -2.62 -16.91 -8.52
N TYR A 80 -3.26 -16.77 -7.35
CA TYR A 80 -3.69 -15.47 -6.86
C TYR A 80 -2.49 -14.54 -6.59
N VAL A 81 -1.45 -15.01 -5.92
CA VAL A 81 -0.24 -14.21 -5.65
C VAL A 81 0.45 -13.80 -6.95
N ARG A 82 0.53 -14.68 -7.95
CA ARG A 82 1.05 -14.34 -9.29
C ARG A 82 0.25 -13.21 -9.94
N GLY A 83 -1.07 -13.21 -9.76
CA GLY A 83 -1.95 -12.13 -10.20
C GLY A 83 -1.69 -10.81 -9.45
N LEU A 84 -1.38 -10.87 -8.14
CA LEU A 84 -1.00 -9.70 -7.36
C LEU A 84 0.33 -9.12 -7.82
N LEU A 85 1.37 -9.94 -7.97
CA LEU A 85 2.70 -9.52 -8.43
C LEU A 85 2.67 -8.83 -9.80
N SER A 86 1.85 -9.36 -10.72
CA SER A 86 1.66 -8.76 -12.04
C SER A 86 1.03 -7.36 -11.94
N ARG A 87 0.12 -7.15 -10.97
CA ARG A 87 -0.50 -5.84 -10.71
C ARG A 87 0.45 -4.89 -9.99
N ASP A 88 1.26 -5.39 -9.06
CA ASP A 88 2.22 -4.60 -8.29
C ASP A 88 3.34 -4.06 -9.19
N THR A 89 3.88 -4.93 -10.06
CA THR A 89 4.84 -4.56 -11.11
C THR A 89 4.25 -3.49 -12.06
N SER A 90 2.97 -3.61 -12.40
CA SER A 90 2.28 -2.63 -13.24
C SER A 90 2.01 -1.30 -12.54
N ARG A 91 2.04 -1.28 -11.20
CA ARG A 91 1.83 -0.09 -10.35
C ARG A 91 3.14 0.53 -9.84
N GLY A 92 4.29 -0.07 -10.15
CA GLY A 92 5.61 0.46 -9.78
C GLY A 92 5.92 0.36 -8.29
N ILE A 93 5.25 -0.54 -7.57
CA ILE A 93 5.60 -0.89 -6.18
C ILE A 93 6.56 -2.08 -6.29
N VAL A 94 7.81 -1.88 -5.87
CA VAL A 94 8.90 -2.86 -5.83
C VAL A 94 9.54 -2.84 -4.46
#